data_AF-A0A7Z9R143-F1
#
_entry.id   AF-A0A7Z9R143-F1
#
_cell.length_a   1.000
_cell.length_b   1.000
_cell.length_c   1.000
_cell.angle_alpha   90.00
_cell.angle_beta   90.00
_cell.angle_gamma   90.00
#
_symmetry.space_group_name_H-M   'P 1'
#
loop_
_entity.id
_entity.type
_entity.pdbx_description
1 polymer ?
#
loop_
_entity_poly.entity_id
_entity_poly.type
_entity_poly.pdbx_seq_one_letter_code
_entity_poly.pdbx_strand_id
1 'polypeptide(L)'
;TSLDELPQLWSILRGDMSFVGPRPALFNQDDLIALRTKKGVDRLIPGLTGWAQVNGRDELPIPEKVELDVEYMERKSFWFDLYIIWLTVIKIVRRDGITH
;
A
#
# COMPACT_ATOMS: atom_id res chain seq x y z
N THR A 1 15.03 7.53 -11.25
CA THR A 1 14.03 7.72 -10.18
C THR A 1 13.01 8.81 -10.53
N SER A 2 12.43 8.77 -11.72
CA SER A 2 11.42 9.77 -12.17
C SER A 2 10.58 9.28 -13.37
N LEU A 3 10.96 8.16 -14.01
CA LEU A 3 10.20 7.51 -15.07
C LEU A 3 9.21 6.45 -14.56
N ASP A 4 9.31 6.02 -13.28
CA ASP A 4 8.51 4.92 -12.72
C ASP A 4 7.19 5.36 -12.05
N GLU A 5 6.95 6.67 -11.88
CA GLU A 5 5.75 7.20 -11.21
C GLU A 5 4.65 7.66 -12.18
N LEU A 6 5.01 8.10 -13.40
CA LEU A 6 4.05 8.44 -14.46
C LEU A 6 3.14 7.25 -14.86
N PRO A 7 3.67 6.01 -15.02
CA PRO A 7 2.83 4.85 -15.30
C PRO A 7 1.85 4.54 -14.17
N GLN A 8 2.27 4.72 -12.91
CA GLN A 8 1.39 4.46 -11.74
C GLN A 8 0.27 5.49 -11.64
N LEU A 9 0.58 6.77 -11.89
CA LEU A 9 -0.45 7.81 -11.94
C LEU A 9 -1.46 7.54 -13.07
N TRP A 10 -0.98 7.09 -14.24
CA TRP A 10 -1.86 6.68 -15.33
C TRP A 10 -2.73 5.47 -14.97
N SER A 11 -2.19 4.47 -14.28
CA SER A 11 -2.95 3.32 -13.76
C SER A 11 -4.03 3.74 -12.77
N ILE A 12 -3.78 4.77 -11.94
CA ILE A 12 -4.81 5.35 -11.06
C ILE A 12 -5.92 6.01 -11.87
N LEU A 13 -5.57 6.78 -12.91
CA LEU A 13 -6.56 7.43 -13.78
C LEU A 13 -7.39 6.43 -14.58
N ARG A 14 -6.81 5.29 -14.97
CA ARG A 14 -7.53 4.18 -15.64
C ARG A 14 -8.37 3.33 -14.69
N GLY A 15 -8.18 3.46 -13.38
CA GLY A 15 -8.87 2.67 -12.36
C GLY A 15 -8.26 1.30 -12.05
N ASP A 16 -7.08 0.99 -12.62
CA ASP A 16 -6.33 -0.24 -12.34
C ASP A 16 -5.70 -0.21 -10.92
N MET A 17 -5.47 1.00 -10.40
CA MET A 17 -4.90 1.25 -9.08
C MET A 17 -5.64 2.38 -8.36
N SER A 18 -5.43 2.50 -7.05
CA SER A 18 -5.87 3.61 -6.23
C SER A 18 -4.68 4.34 -5.58
N PHE A 19 -4.92 5.50 -4.96
CA PHE A 19 -3.92 6.12 -4.10
C PHE A 19 -3.68 5.29 -2.83
N VAL A 20 -4.76 4.73 -2.25
CA VAL A 20 -4.72 3.98 -0.99
C VAL A 20 -5.26 2.56 -1.18
N GLY A 21 -4.44 1.57 -0.84
CA GLY A 21 -4.74 0.15 -0.95
C GLY A 21 -3.52 -0.72 -0.63
N PRO A 22 -3.67 -2.05 -0.58
CA PRO A 22 -2.54 -2.96 -0.43
C PRO A 22 -1.51 -2.72 -1.54
N ARG A 23 -0.21 -2.78 -1.22
CA ARG A 23 0.82 -2.68 -2.28
C ARG A 23 0.65 -3.86 -3.26
N PRO A 24 0.77 -3.64 -4.58
CA PRO A 24 0.88 -4.76 -5.52
C PRO A 24 1.97 -5.74 -5.05
N ALA A 25 1.62 -7.03 -4.98
CA ALA A 25 2.59 -8.07 -4.71
C ALA A 25 3.54 -8.20 -5.91
N LEU A 26 4.82 -8.45 -5.64
CA LEU A 26 5.77 -8.78 -6.70
C LEU A 26 5.51 -10.21 -7.19
N PHE A 27 5.92 -10.51 -8.43
CA PHE A 27 5.72 -11.81 -9.08
C PHE A 27 6.38 -12.98 -8.33
N ASN A 28 7.31 -12.71 -7.42
CA ASN A 28 8.04 -13.69 -6.62
C ASN A 28 7.52 -13.81 -5.17
N GLN A 29 6.33 -13.27 -4.87
CA GLN A 29 5.75 -13.26 -3.52
C GLN A 29 4.53 -14.18 -3.42
N ASP A 30 4.67 -15.44 -3.82
CA ASP A 30 3.58 -16.42 -3.85
C ASP A 30 2.90 -16.59 -2.49
N ASP A 31 3.67 -16.63 -1.40
CA ASP A 31 3.13 -16.75 -0.03
C ASP A 31 2.25 -15.55 0.36
N LEU A 32 2.65 -14.34 -0.04
CA LEU A 32 1.87 -13.12 0.21
C LEU A 32 0.58 -13.15 -0.59
N ILE A 33 0.64 -13.53 -1.86
CA ILE A 33 -0.52 -13.64 -2.74
C ILE A 33 -1.50 -14.66 -2.17
N ALA A 34 -1.03 -15.88 -1.86
CA ALA A 34 -1.86 -16.95 -1.32
C ALA A 34 -2.54 -16.53 0.00
N LEU A 35 -1.81 -15.89 0.91
CA LEU A 35 -2.36 -15.47 2.19
C LEU A 35 -3.36 -14.32 2.05
N ARG A 36 -3.10 -13.36 1.15
CA ARG A 36 -4.06 -12.29 0.82
C ARG A 36 -5.33 -12.84 0.20
N THR A 37 -5.24 -13.73 -0.77
CA THR A 37 -6.41 -14.39 -1.39
C THR A 37 -7.21 -15.17 -0.35
N LYS A 38 -6.54 -15.90 0.55
CA LYS A 38 -7.21 -16.62 1.64
C LYS A 38 -8.01 -15.68 2.57
N LYS A 39 -7.56 -14.45 2.75
CA LYS A 39 -8.19 -13.42 3.59
C LYS A 39 -9.11 -12.47 2.81
N GLY A 40 -9.25 -12.64 1.50
CA GLY A 40 -10.08 -11.79 0.63
C GLY A 40 -9.50 -10.40 0.32
N VAL A 41 -8.24 -10.16 0.68
CA VAL A 41 -7.53 -8.89 0.44
C VAL A 41 -7.29 -8.64 -1.05
N ASP A 42 -7.20 -9.71 -1.85
CA ASP A 42 -7.08 -9.68 -3.31
C ASP A 42 -8.24 -8.97 -4.02
N ARG A 43 -9.37 -8.78 -3.34
CA ARG A 43 -10.53 -8.03 -3.85
C ARG A 43 -10.35 -6.52 -3.79
N LEU A 44 -9.37 -6.03 -3.03
CA LEU A 44 -9.06 -4.61 -2.95
C LEU A 44 -8.26 -4.16 -4.17
N ILE A 45 -8.56 -2.96 -4.65
CA ILE A 45 -7.75 -2.30 -5.68
C ILE A 45 -6.37 -1.98 -5.08
N PRO A 46 -5.27 -2.39 -5.73
CA PRO A 46 -3.92 -2.09 -5.26
C PRO A 46 -3.66 -0.58 -5.17
N GLY A 47 -2.91 -0.18 -4.15
CA GLY A 47 -2.62 1.22 -3.85
C GLY A 47 -1.17 1.63 -4.05
N LEU A 48 -0.95 2.91 -4.35
CA LEU A 48 0.37 3.53 -4.28
C LEU A 48 0.93 3.51 -2.84
N THR A 49 0.09 3.85 -1.87
CA THR A 49 0.32 3.70 -0.43
C THR A 49 -0.79 2.89 0.21
N GLY A 50 -0.66 2.51 1.48
CA GLY A 50 -1.61 1.68 2.20
C GLY A 50 -1.30 1.56 3.68
N TRP A 51 -2.19 0.91 4.43
CA TRP A 51 -2.04 0.76 5.88
C TRP A 51 -0.76 0.00 6.27
N ALA A 52 -0.45 -1.09 5.57
CA ALA A 52 0.81 -1.80 5.75
C ALA A 52 2.04 -0.93 5.43
N GLN A 53 1.96 -0.07 4.39
CA GLN A 53 3.06 0.83 4.01
C GLN A 53 3.37 1.84 5.12
N VAL A 54 2.35 2.40 5.77
CA VAL A 54 2.57 3.39 6.83
C VAL A 54 2.90 2.76 8.18
N ASN A 55 2.66 1.46 8.40
CA ASN A 55 2.95 0.79 9.68
C ASN A 55 4.24 -0.06 9.70
N GLY A 56 4.94 -0.22 8.57
CA GLY A 56 6.25 -0.91 8.56
C GLY A 56 6.76 -1.29 7.17
N ARG A 57 5.90 -1.24 6.15
CA ARG A 57 6.25 -1.38 4.74
C ARG A 57 6.94 -2.71 4.42
N ASP A 58 8.24 -2.67 4.13
CA ASP A 58 9.02 -3.83 3.68
C ASP A 58 9.68 -4.56 4.87
N GLU A 59 9.68 -3.95 6.06
CA GLU A 59 10.21 -4.55 7.30
C GLU A 59 9.19 -5.51 7.95
N LEU A 60 7.92 -5.46 7.52
CA LEU A 60 6.86 -6.31 8.05
C LEU A 60 6.97 -7.75 7.52
N PRO A 61 6.93 -8.77 8.41
CA PRO A 61 6.69 -10.14 8.01
C PRO A 61 5.38 -10.27 7.21
N ILE A 62 5.32 -11.25 6.30
CA ILE A 62 4.14 -11.47 5.44
C ILE A 62 2.84 -11.59 6.25
N PRO A 63 2.75 -12.37 7.35
CA PRO A 63 1.52 -12.47 8.12
C PRO A 63 1.05 -11.12 8.67
N GLU A 64 1.94 -10.33 9.26
CA GLU A 64 1.62 -9.02 9.82
C GLU A 64 1.18 -8.03 8.73
N LYS A 65 1.86 -8.06 7.57
CA LYS A 65 1.47 -7.27 6.40
C LYS A 65 0.04 -7.58 5.95
N VAL A 66 -0.32 -8.87 5.91
CA VAL A 66 -1.68 -9.28 5.52
C VAL A 66 -2.71 -8.89 6.57
N GLU A 67 -2.41 -9.01 7.87
CA GLU A 67 -3.35 -8.56 8.92
C GLU A 67 -3.61 -7.05 8.84
N LEU A 68 -2.60 -6.24 8.53
CA LEU A 68 -2.79 -4.80 8.27
C LEU A 68 -3.60 -4.54 7.00
N ASP A 69 -3.41 -5.33 5.95
CA ASP A 69 -4.24 -5.21 4.74
C ASP A 69 -5.72 -5.60 5.02
N VAL A 70 -5.96 -6.59 5.89
CA VAL A 70 -7.30 -6.96 6.36
C VAL A 70 -7.91 -5.84 7.21
N GLU A 71 -7.14 -5.28 8.14
CA GLU A 71 -7.61 -4.15 8.96
C GLU A 71 -8.00 -2.95 8.09
N TYR A 72 -7.22 -2.69 7.03
CA TYR A 72 -7.58 -1.69 6.04
C TYR A 72 -8.88 -2.03 5.32
N MET A 73 -9.06 -3.27 4.86
CA MET A 73 -10.29 -3.73 4.21
C MET A 73 -11.53 -3.49 5.09
N GLU A 74 -11.42 -3.74 6.39
CA GLU A 74 -12.52 -3.61 7.36
C GLU A 74 -12.81 -2.14 7.72
N ARG A 75 -11.78 -1.30 7.80
CA ARG A 75 -11.89 0.11 8.23
C ARG A 75 -11.98 1.11 7.07
N LYS A 76 -11.89 0.64 5.83
CA LYS A 76 -11.79 1.47 4.63
C LYS A 76 -12.90 2.52 4.60
N SER A 77 -12.50 3.78 4.63
CA SER A 77 -13.39 4.93 4.57
C SER A 77 -12.62 6.12 4.00
N PHE A 78 -13.34 7.11 3.46
CA PHE A 78 -12.72 8.31 2.88
C PHE A 78 -11.76 9.01 3.87
N TRP A 79 -12.17 9.13 5.13
CA TRP A 79 -11.35 9.75 6.18
C TRP A 79 -10.13 8.92 6.54
N PHE A 80 -10.25 7.60 6.53
CA PHE A 80 -9.13 6.72 6.79
C PHE A 80 -8.11 6.76 5.65
N ASP A 81 -8.56 6.82 4.40
CA ASP A 81 -7.69 7.00 3.24
C ASP A 81 -6.92 8.32 3.32
N LEU A 82 -7.60 9.43 3.68
CA LEU A 82 -6.95 10.73 3.88
C LEU A 82 -5.91 10.69 5.01
N TYR A 83 -6.21 9.99 6.10
CA TYR A 83 -5.26 9.77 7.20
C TYR A 83 -4.02 8.99 6.77
N ILE A 84 -4.18 7.93 5.96
CA ILE A 84 -3.06 7.15 5.42
C ILE A 84 -2.19 8.01 4.49
N ILE A 85 -2.81 8.84 3.64
CA ILE A 85 -2.09 9.78 2.78
C ILE A 85 -1.28 10.77 3.62
N TRP A 86 -1.87 11.34 4.66
CA TRP A 86 -1.18 12.26 5.58
C TRP A 86 0.03 11.60 6.26
N LEU A 87 -0.13 10.39 6.79
CA LEU A 87 0.98 9.63 7.38
C LEU A 87 2.08 9.32 6.36
N THR A 88 1.70 9.04 5.12
CA THR A 88 2.63 8.80 4.01
C THR A 88 3.48 10.04 3.75
N VAL A 89 2.86 11.22 3.65
CA VAL A 89 3.55 12.50 3.46
C VAL A 89 4.53 12.77 4.62
N ILE A 90 4.11 12.60 5.88
CA ILE A 90 4.99 12.78 7.04
C ILE A 90 6.21 11.85 6.96
N LYS A 91 6.01 10.59 6.58
CA LYS A 91 7.12 9.62 6.48
C LYS A 91 8.11 9.95 5.37
N ILE A 92 7.63 10.44 4.22
CA ILE A 92 8.48 10.87 3.11
C ILE A 92 9.30 12.10 3.54
N VAL A 93 8.64 13.13 4.07
CA VAL A 93 9.31 14.36 4.52
C VAL A 93 10.37 14.06 5.60
N ARG A 94 10.08 13.14 6.54
CA ARG A 94 11.05 12.71 7.55
C ARG A 94 12.25 11.96 6.98
N ARG A 95 12.08 11.20 5.89
CA ARG A 95 13.17 10.50 5.21
C ARG A 95 14.03 11.45 4.39
N ASP A 96 13.42 12.42 3.71
CA ASP A 96 14.13 13.43 2.93
C ASP A 96 14.92 14.41 3.82
N GLY A 97 14.51 14.60 5.08
CA GLY A 97 15.29 15.31 6.10
C GLY A 97 16.52 14.55 6.61
N ILE A 98 16.68 13.26 6.27
CA ILE A 98 17.87 12.44 6.52
C ILE A 98 18.67 12.39 5.20
N THR A 99 19.10 13.55 4.71
CA THR A 99 20.20 13.63 3.75
C THR A 99 21.49 13.31 4.49
N HIS A 100 22.15 12.22 4.09
CA HIS A 100 23.56 11.98 4.35
C HIS A 100 24.44 13.06 3.70
#